data_AF-A0A3T0KPM6-F1
#
_entry.id   AF-A0A3T0KPM6-F1
#
_cell.length_a   1.000
_cell.length_b   1.000
_cell.length_c   1.000
_cell.angle_alpha   90.00
_cell.angle_beta   90.00
_cell.angle_gamma   90.00
#
_symmetry.space_group_name_H-M   'P 1'
#
loop_
_entity.id
_entity.type
_entity.pdbx_description
1 polymer ?
#
loop_
_entity_poly.entity_id
_entity_poly.type
_entity_poly.pdbx_seq_one_letter_code
_entity_poly.pdbx_strand_id
1 'polypeptide(L)'
;MKIKWSSKVLASALVVSLAFSTASFANAQSSDSKKTEQTNKVQKENQSSKKKEKQQKIVVKSKVGKTVEKRLTSVESSITNITKSINLYFGVTEDAIVDKKLSKKAASKKYNSYKGKLKADINKLRAIDKQLASYKKKYKGNTAEFDALAAKSKELQNLAKAEIQRVKDLAEQASTPKEENKKTNTTGNTTTK
;
A
#
# COMPACT_ATOMS: atom_id res chain seq x y z
N MET A 1 -45.49 -8.72 22.59
CA MET A 1 -44.78 -8.62 21.30
C MET A 1 -43.97 -7.32 21.29
N LYS A 2 -42.67 -7.45 21.05
CA LYS A 2 -41.55 -6.50 20.91
C LYS A 2 -41.85 -4.98 20.85
N ILE A 3 -41.32 -4.25 21.84
CA ILE A 3 -41.01 -2.81 21.79
C ILE A 3 -39.87 -2.62 20.77
N LYS A 4 -40.10 -1.84 19.72
CA LYS A 4 -39.10 -1.47 18.72
C LYS A 4 -38.58 -0.06 19.01
N TRP A 5 -37.33 0.00 19.43
CA TRP A 5 -36.53 1.22 19.60
C TRP A 5 -35.96 1.60 18.24
N SER A 6 -36.44 2.70 17.65
CA SER A 6 -35.83 3.30 16.45
C SER A 6 -35.31 4.69 16.81
N SER A 7 -34.01 4.81 17.01
CA SER A 7 -33.32 6.09 17.03
C SER A 7 -31.93 5.92 16.45
N LYS A 8 -31.79 6.49 15.25
CA LYS A 8 -30.58 6.85 14.46
C LYS A 8 -31.14 7.12 13.06
N VAL A 9 -31.00 8.28 12.45
CA VAL A 9 -29.77 9.06 12.25
C VAL A 9 -30.16 10.52 12.02
N LEU A 10 -29.56 11.44 12.77
CA LEU A 10 -29.44 12.84 12.39
C LEU A 10 -28.05 13.04 11.77
N ALA A 11 -28.05 13.84 10.71
CA ALA A 11 -26.98 14.01 9.74
C ALA A 11 -25.80 14.88 10.24
N SER A 12 -24.79 14.95 9.37
CA SER A 12 -23.93 16.11 9.12
C SER A 12 -22.66 16.25 9.98
N ALA A 13 -21.49 16.08 9.36
CA ALA A 13 -20.67 17.21 8.89
C ALA A 13 -19.33 16.74 8.32
N LEU A 14 -19.00 17.30 7.15
CA LEU A 14 -17.71 17.29 6.47
C LEU A 14 -16.62 17.98 7.30
N VAL A 15 -15.39 17.46 7.27
CA VAL A 15 -14.19 18.29 6.97
C VAL A 15 -13.18 17.43 6.22
N VAL A 16 -12.99 17.76 4.93
CA VAL A 16 -11.79 17.40 4.17
C VAL A 16 -10.73 18.41 4.56
N SER A 17 -9.58 17.96 5.08
CA SER A 17 -8.38 18.80 5.16
C SER A 17 -7.29 18.18 4.28
N LEU A 18 -7.17 18.74 3.08
CA LEU A 18 -6.03 18.60 2.18
C LEU A 18 -4.95 19.55 2.67
N ALA A 19 -3.88 19.05 3.29
CA ALA A 19 -2.69 19.84 3.56
C ALA A 19 -1.62 19.54 2.49
N PHE A 20 -1.42 20.53 1.62
CA PHE A 20 -0.33 20.64 0.67
C PHE A 20 0.99 20.86 1.42
N SER A 21 1.94 19.93 1.31
CA SER A 21 3.32 20.19 1.73
C SER A 21 4.03 21.02 0.65
N THR A 22 4.02 22.34 0.81
CA THR A 22 4.91 23.27 0.10
C THR A 22 6.33 23.11 0.63
N ALA A 23 7.24 22.61 -0.21
CA ALA A 23 8.68 22.69 0.07
C ALA A 23 9.18 24.09 -0.29
N SER A 24 9.55 24.87 0.72
CA SER A 24 10.29 26.13 0.59
C SER A 24 11.68 25.86 0.03
N PHE A 25 12.02 26.50 -1.08
CA PHE A 25 13.41 26.75 -1.45
C PHE A 25 13.61 28.26 -1.51
N ALA A 26 14.20 28.79 -0.44
CA ALA A 26 14.84 30.08 -0.46
C ALA A 26 16.21 29.91 -1.14
N ASN A 27 16.52 30.74 -2.14
CA ASN A 27 17.89 31.10 -2.43
C ASN A 27 17.96 32.61 -2.63
N ALA A 28 18.90 33.22 -1.93
CA ALA A 28 19.04 34.65 -1.75
C ALA A 28 19.78 35.33 -2.92
N GLN A 29 19.31 36.53 -3.23
CA GLN A 29 20.06 37.78 -3.44
C GLN A 29 21.21 37.81 -4.46
N SER A 30 20.97 38.52 -5.58
CA SER A 30 21.70 39.75 -5.91
C SER A 30 21.04 40.49 -7.09
N SER A 31 20.70 41.75 -6.83
CA SER A 31 20.50 42.88 -7.76
C SER A 31 21.70 43.02 -8.73
N ASP A 32 21.68 43.70 -9.88
CA ASP A 32 20.94 44.88 -10.31
C ASP A 32 21.10 45.09 -11.84
N SER A 33 20.11 45.77 -12.44
CA SER A 33 20.18 46.69 -13.61
C SER A 33 20.76 46.31 -14.99
N LYS A 34 19.91 46.61 -16.01
CA LYS A 34 20.19 47.23 -17.33
C LYS A 34 20.83 46.42 -18.48
N LYS A 35 19.97 46.18 -19.50
CA LYS A 35 20.06 46.56 -20.93
C LYS A 35 21.46 46.49 -21.58
N THR A 36 21.63 45.67 -22.62
CA THR A 36 22.12 46.03 -23.99
C THR A 36 22.09 44.78 -24.91
N GLU A 37 21.81 45.03 -26.19
CA GLU A 37 21.79 44.11 -27.33
C GLU A 37 23.15 43.43 -27.64
N GLN A 38 23.06 42.48 -28.59
CA GLN A 38 24.03 42.09 -29.61
C GLN A 38 24.76 40.73 -29.52
N THR A 39 24.46 39.94 -30.57
CA THR A 39 25.35 39.10 -31.41
C THR A 39 26.04 37.85 -30.87
N ASN A 40 25.58 36.73 -31.46
CA ASN A 40 26.32 35.65 -32.15
C ASN A 40 27.50 34.90 -31.48
N LYS A 41 27.37 33.56 -31.64
CA LYS A 41 28.36 32.47 -31.74
C LYS A 41 29.01 31.88 -30.47
N VAL A 42 28.53 30.66 -30.18
CA VAL A 42 29.29 29.39 -30.07
C VAL A 42 30.56 29.40 -29.21
N GLN A 43 30.51 28.80 -28.00
CA GLN A 43 31.17 27.51 -27.66
C GLN A 43 30.99 27.12 -26.18
N LYS A 44 31.09 25.80 -25.96
CA LYS A 44 31.49 25.05 -24.76
C LYS A 44 30.46 24.54 -23.74
N GLU A 45 30.39 23.22 -23.73
CA GLU A 45 30.44 22.27 -22.60
C GLU A 45 29.58 22.46 -21.34
N ASN A 46 28.99 21.31 -21.00
CA ASN A 46 28.74 20.73 -19.70
C ASN A 46 27.39 20.98 -18.99
N GLN A 47 26.95 19.83 -18.46
CA GLN A 47 26.03 19.65 -17.35
C GLN A 47 24.53 19.74 -17.61
N SER A 48 23.96 18.53 -17.51
CA SER A 48 22.80 18.23 -16.72
C SER A 48 21.46 18.72 -17.29
N SER A 49 20.71 17.73 -17.77
CA SER A 49 19.31 17.70 -17.41
C SER A 49 19.01 16.29 -16.93
N LYS A 50 19.05 16.11 -15.60
CA LYS A 50 18.31 15.05 -14.92
C LYS A 50 16.89 15.08 -15.48
N LYS A 51 16.61 14.15 -16.40
CA LYS A 51 15.27 13.91 -16.93
C LYS A 51 14.48 13.41 -15.73
N LYS A 52 13.78 14.32 -15.04
CA LYS A 52 12.73 13.98 -14.10
C LYS A 52 11.77 13.11 -14.88
N GLU A 53 11.90 11.80 -14.66
CA GLU A 53 11.05 10.76 -15.18
C GLU A 53 9.66 11.01 -14.60
N LYS A 54 8.90 11.91 -15.23
CA LYS A 54 7.45 11.95 -15.07
C LYS A 54 7.02 10.58 -15.58
N GLN A 55 6.74 9.66 -14.65
CA GLN A 55 6.10 8.39 -14.94
C GLN A 55 4.77 8.74 -15.63
N GLN A 56 4.80 8.85 -16.96
CA GLN A 56 3.59 8.97 -17.76
C GLN A 56 2.82 7.70 -17.49
N LYS A 57 1.67 7.83 -16.83
CA LYS A 57 0.73 6.73 -16.62
C LYS A 57 0.41 6.13 -17.98
N ILE A 58 1.02 4.98 -18.28
CA ILE A 58 0.85 4.32 -19.57
C ILE A 58 -0.61 3.90 -19.67
N VAL A 59 -1.33 4.48 -20.62
CA VAL A 59 -2.74 4.17 -20.85
C VAL A 59 -2.85 2.84 -21.58
N VAL A 60 -3.56 1.89 -20.98
CA VAL A 60 -3.82 0.56 -21.55
C VAL A 60 -4.90 0.67 -22.63
N LYS A 61 -4.49 0.55 -23.91
CA LYS A 61 -5.40 0.76 -25.06
C LYS A 61 -5.76 -0.55 -25.75
N SER A 62 -4.87 -1.55 -25.75
CA SER A 62 -5.08 -2.79 -26.49
C SER A 62 -6.18 -3.67 -25.88
N LYS A 63 -6.91 -4.43 -26.72
CA LYS A 63 -7.93 -5.38 -26.25
C LYS A 63 -7.34 -6.45 -25.33
N VAL A 64 -6.13 -6.93 -25.67
CA VAL A 64 -5.40 -7.93 -24.87
C VAL A 64 -4.92 -7.35 -23.54
N GLY A 65 -4.38 -6.13 -23.54
CA GLY A 65 -3.94 -5.46 -22.31
C GLY A 65 -5.10 -5.12 -21.40
N LYS A 66 -6.25 -4.65 -21.92
CA LYS A 66 -7.48 -4.45 -21.11
C LYS A 66 -7.96 -5.74 -20.45
N THR A 67 -7.82 -6.88 -21.14
CA THR A 67 -8.16 -8.19 -20.57
C THR A 67 -7.22 -8.56 -19.42
N VAL A 68 -5.91 -8.31 -19.58
CA VAL A 68 -4.93 -8.53 -18.52
C VAL A 68 -5.15 -7.57 -17.35
N GLU A 69 -5.43 -6.30 -17.62
CA GLU A 69 -5.71 -5.28 -16.62
C GLU A 69 -6.91 -5.68 -15.74
N LYS A 70 -8.02 -6.12 -16.34
CA LYS A 70 -9.17 -6.64 -15.58
C LYS A 70 -8.80 -7.80 -14.65
N ARG A 71 -7.93 -8.70 -15.10
CA ARG A 71 -7.45 -9.83 -14.28
C ARG A 71 -6.55 -9.36 -13.15
N LEU A 72 -5.68 -8.37 -13.39
CA LEU A 72 -4.86 -7.76 -12.33
C LEU A 72 -5.74 -7.06 -11.29
N THR A 73 -6.75 -6.30 -11.71
CA THR A 73 -7.71 -5.64 -10.79
C THR A 73 -8.51 -6.67 -9.97
N SER A 74 -8.87 -7.81 -10.57
CA SER A 74 -9.52 -8.90 -9.84
C SER A 74 -8.61 -9.49 -8.75
N VAL A 75 -7.33 -9.72 -9.06
CA VAL A 75 -6.35 -10.19 -8.08
C VAL A 75 -6.10 -9.15 -6.98
N GLU A 76 -5.94 -7.88 -7.34
CA GLU A 76 -5.81 -6.76 -6.40
C GLU A 76 -6.99 -6.68 -5.42
N SER A 77 -8.21 -6.85 -5.92
CA SER A 77 -9.42 -6.89 -5.10
C SER A 77 -9.44 -8.11 -4.17
N SER A 78 -9.00 -9.28 -4.67
CA SER A 78 -8.86 -10.49 -3.86
C SER A 78 -7.89 -10.29 -2.69
N ILE A 79 -6.70 -9.76 -2.97
CA ILE A 79 -5.68 -9.43 -1.97
C ILE A 79 -6.25 -8.45 -0.93
N THR A 80 -6.89 -7.37 -1.38
CA THR A 80 -7.52 -6.37 -0.49
C THR A 80 -8.58 -6.99 0.42
N ASN A 81 -9.42 -7.86 -0.12
CA ASN A 81 -10.46 -8.56 0.66
C ASN A 81 -9.87 -9.54 1.67
N ILE A 82 -8.77 -10.22 1.30
CA ILE A 82 -8.02 -11.07 2.22
C ILE A 82 -7.45 -10.23 3.36
N THR A 83 -6.82 -9.09 3.07
CA THR A 83 -6.28 -8.16 4.08
C THR A 83 -7.35 -7.68 5.06
N LYS A 84 -8.52 -7.26 4.55
CA LYS A 84 -9.66 -6.90 5.40
C LYS A 84 -10.10 -8.05 6.30
N SER A 85 -10.17 -9.26 5.73
CA SER A 85 -10.55 -10.47 6.47
C SER A 85 -9.53 -10.85 7.54
N ILE A 86 -8.23 -10.58 7.31
CA ILE A 86 -7.17 -10.78 8.30
C ILE A 86 -7.35 -9.80 9.45
N ASN A 87 -7.53 -8.51 9.14
CA ASN A 87 -7.71 -7.47 10.16
C ASN A 87 -8.93 -7.75 11.03
N LEU A 88 -10.06 -8.10 10.42
CA LEU A 88 -11.27 -8.51 11.15
C LEU A 88 -11.03 -9.75 12.01
N TYR A 89 -10.29 -10.75 11.51
CA TYR A 89 -10.08 -11.99 12.25
C TYR A 89 -9.17 -11.81 13.47
N PHE A 90 -8.08 -11.05 13.34
CA PHE A 90 -7.12 -10.80 14.42
C PHE A 90 -7.51 -9.62 15.31
N GLY A 91 -8.55 -8.87 14.95
CA GLY A 91 -8.97 -7.68 15.69
C GLY A 91 -7.91 -6.60 15.62
N VAL A 92 -7.39 -6.33 14.42
CA VAL A 92 -6.39 -5.29 14.18
C VAL A 92 -7.10 -3.94 14.15
N THR A 93 -6.84 -3.09 15.14
CA THR A 93 -7.34 -1.70 15.21
C THR A 93 -6.48 -0.76 14.36
N GLU A 94 -6.88 0.52 14.27
CA GLU A 94 -6.12 1.55 13.54
C GLU A 94 -4.68 1.69 14.05
N ASP A 95 -4.45 1.42 15.34
CA ASP A 95 -3.13 1.43 15.99
C ASP A 95 -2.31 0.15 15.74
N ALA A 96 -2.75 -0.72 14.83
CA ALA A 96 -2.14 -2.02 14.54
C ALA A 96 -2.05 -2.97 15.76
N ILE A 97 -2.88 -2.77 16.78
CA ILE A 97 -2.92 -3.61 17.99
C ILE A 97 -3.74 -4.86 17.71
N VAL A 98 -3.24 -6.03 18.14
CA VAL A 98 -3.97 -7.30 18.09
C VAL A 98 -4.79 -7.47 19.36
N ASP A 99 -6.11 -7.40 19.24
CA ASP A 99 -7.00 -7.58 20.39
C ASP A 99 -7.35 -9.03 20.66
N LYS A 100 -7.20 -9.91 19.67
CA LYS A 100 -7.63 -11.30 19.79
C LYS A 100 -6.54 -12.22 20.34
N LYS A 101 -6.81 -12.82 21.50
CA LYS A 101 -6.01 -13.93 22.04
C LYS A 101 -6.47 -15.26 21.40
N LEU A 102 -5.52 -16.03 20.90
CA LEU A 102 -5.74 -17.32 20.23
C LEU A 102 -4.82 -18.38 20.83
N SER A 103 -5.26 -19.65 20.78
CA SER A 103 -4.32 -20.76 21.02
C SER A 103 -3.31 -20.84 19.87
N LYS A 104 -2.10 -21.33 20.14
CA LYS A 104 -1.08 -21.57 19.11
C LYS A 104 -1.61 -22.37 17.92
N LYS A 105 -2.45 -23.38 18.18
CA LYS A 105 -3.11 -24.21 17.15
C LYS A 105 -4.12 -23.42 16.30
N ALA A 106 -4.91 -22.54 16.93
CA ALA A 106 -5.88 -21.72 16.21
C ALA A 106 -5.18 -20.66 15.34
N ALA A 107 -4.16 -20.00 15.90
CA ALA A 107 -3.36 -19.00 15.21
C ALA A 107 -2.62 -19.60 13.99
N SER A 108 -1.93 -20.73 14.17
CA SER A 108 -1.21 -21.40 13.08
C SER A 108 -2.12 -21.90 11.97
N LYS A 109 -3.31 -22.44 12.31
CA LYS A 109 -4.33 -22.85 11.33
C LYS A 109 -4.77 -21.66 10.47
N LYS A 110 -4.96 -20.50 11.09
CA LYS A 110 -5.41 -19.29 10.39
C LYS A 110 -4.32 -18.68 9.54
N TYR A 111 -3.10 -18.62 10.04
CA TYR A 111 -1.93 -18.27 9.24
C TYR A 111 -1.82 -19.15 7.99
N ASN A 112 -1.85 -20.47 8.13
CA ASN A 112 -1.76 -21.39 6.99
C ASN A 112 -2.90 -21.20 5.99
N SER A 113 -4.12 -20.91 6.46
CA SER A 113 -5.26 -20.64 5.59
C SER A 113 -5.06 -19.37 4.74
N TYR A 114 -4.73 -18.24 5.37
CA TYR A 114 -4.50 -16.99 4.64
C TYR A 114 -3.26 -17.04 3.75
N LYS A 115 -2.18 -17.66 4.24
CA LYS A 115 -0.97 -17.94 3.44
C LYS A 115 -1.29 -18.73 2.17
N GLY A 116 -2.14 -19.75 2.27
CA GLY A 116 -2.59 -20.53 1.12
C GLY A 116 -3.31 -19.68 0.07
N LYS A 117 -4.24 -18.83 0.51
CA LYS A 117 -4.98 -17.91 -0.38
C LYS A 117 -4.05 -16.90 -1.07
N LEU A 118 -3.17 -16.25 -0.32
CA LEU A 118 -2.22 -15.29 -0.86
C LEU A 118 -1.21 -15.95 -1.83
N LYS A 119 -0.76 -17.17 -1.53
CA LYS A 119 0.06 -17.96 -2.47
C LYS A 119 -0.67 -18.29 -3.76
N ALA A 120 -1.97 -18.59 -3.70
CA ALA A 120 -2.77 -18.82 -4.90
C ALA A 120 -2.84 -17.57 -5.77
N ASP A 121 -3.03 -16.38 -5.17
CA ASP A 121 -3.03 -15.11 -5.90
C ASP A 121 -1.64 -14.77 -6.49
N ILE A 122 -0.55 -15.03 -5.76
CA ILE A 122 0.83 -14.93 -6.31
C ILE A 122 1.00 -15.84 -7.55
N ASN A 123 0.48 -17.06 -7.50
CA ASN A 123 0.57 -17.98 -8.64
C ASN A 123 -0.25 -17.51 -9.85
N LYS A 124 -1.43 -16.89 -9.63
CA LYS A 124 -2.19 -16.24 -10.70
C LYS A 124 -1.40 -15.10 -11.34
N LEU A 125 -0.73 -14.27 -10.54
CA LEU A 125 0.12 -13.17 -11.02
C LEU A 125 1.30 -13.68 -11.86
N ARG A 126 1.98 -14.74 -11.40
CA ARG A 126 3.05 -15.40 -12.17
C ARG A 126 2.55 -15.96 -13.51
N ALA A 127 1.32 -16.48 -13.56
CA ALA A 127 0.71 -16.93 -14.81
C ALA A 127 0.43 -15.74 -15.74
N ILE A 128 -0.02 -14.61 -15.20
CA ILE A 128 -0.19 -13.35 -15.96
C ILE A 128 1.17 -12.87 -16.51
N ASP A 129 2.24 -12.89 -15.71
CA ASP A 129 3.58 -12.49 -16.16
C ASP A 129 4.07 -13.31 -17.34
N LYS A 130 3.86 -14.64 -17.30
CA LYS A 130 4.18 -15.53 -18.42
C LYS A 130 3.39 -15.17 -19.67
N GLN A 131 2.11 -14.84 -19.53
CA GLN A 131 1.28 -14.42 -20.66
C GLN A 131 1.71 -13.07 -21.22
N LEU A 132 2.06 -12.11 -20.36
CA LEU A 132 2.59 -10.80 -20.76
C LEU A 132 3.91 -10.94 -21.53
N ALA A 133 4.80 -11.83 -21.10
CA ALA A 133 6.04 -12.12 -21.83
C ALA A 133 5.76 -12.66 -23.25
N SER A 134 4.76 -13.53 -23.41
CA SER A 134 4.34 -14.02 -24.73
C SER A 134 3.68 -12.92 -25.57
N TYR A 135 2.83 -12.08 -24.97
CA TYR A 135 2.18 -10.97 -25.68
C TYR A 135 3.17 -9.90 -26.12
N LYS A 136 4.21 -9.62 -25.33
CA LYS A 136 5.28 -8.70 -25.72
C LYS A 136 6.02 -9.16 -26.98
N LYS A 137 6.21 -10.47 -27.16
CA LYS A 137 6.78 -11.05 -28.39
C LYS A 137 5.82 -10.95 -29.59
N LYS A 138 4.52 -11.18 -29.35
CA LYS A 138 3.50 -11.21 -30.40
C LYS A 138 3.04 -9.82 -30.87
N TYR A 139 2.95 -8.85 -29.97
CA TYR A 139 2.39 -7.52 -30.22
C TYR A 139 3.44 -6.44 -29.90
N LYS A 140 4.46 -6.33 -30.75
CA LYS A 140 5.64 -5.45 -30.53
C LYS A 140 5.26 -3.96 -30.34
N GLY A 141 4.17 -3.50 -30.98
CA GLY A 141 3.68 -2.12 -30.84
C GLY A 141 3.06 -1.78 -29.48
N ASN A 142 2.77 -2.77 -28.64
CA ASN A 142 2.17 -2.59 -27.31
C ASN A 142 3.14 -2.92 -26.17
N THR A 143 4.44 -2.98 -26.46
CA THR A 143 5.48 -3.37 -25.49
C THR A 143 5.41 -2.54 -24.20
N ALA A 144 5.30 -1.22 -24.31
CA ALA A 144 5.24 -0.32 -23.16
C ALA A 144 4.01 -0.59 -22.26
N GLU A 145 2.87 -0.91 -22.86
CA GLU A 145 1.64 -1.28 -22.15
C GLU A 145 1.81 -2.59 -21.38
N PHE A 146 2.44 -3.62 -21.98
CA PHE A 146 2.69 -4.88 -21.29
C PHE A 146 3.74 -4.75 -20.19
N ASP A 147 4.73 -3.88 -20.36
CA ASP A 147 5.74 -3.62 -19.33
C ASP A 147 5.12 -2.95 -18.10
N ALA A 148 4.21 -1.98 -18.30
CA ALA A 148 3.44 -1.39 -17.20
C ALA A 148 2.58 -2.44 -16.48
N LEU A 149 1.89 -3.30 -17.22
CA LEU A 149 1.08 -4.38 -16.63
C LEU A 149 1.93 -5.39 -15.86
N ALA A 150 3.14 -5.71 -16.36
CA ALA A 150 4.08 -6.59 -15.68
C ALA A 150 4.64 -5.95 -14.41
N ALA A 151 4.90 -4.64 -14.41
CA ALA A 151 5.29 -3.90 -13.21
C ALA A 151 4.19 -3.96 -12.14
N LYS A 152 2.93 -3.67 -12.50
CA LYS A 152 1.77 -3.79 -11.60
C LYS A 152 1.63 -5.21 -11.04
N SER A 153 1.81 -6.24 -11.87
CA SER A 153 1.80 -7.64 -11.44
C SER A 153 2.87 -7.95 -10.39
N LYS A 154 4.09 -7.41 -10.55
CA LYS A 154 5.17 -7.56 -9.57
C LYS A 154 4.89 -6.84 -8.26
N GLU A 155 4.32 -5.64 -8.32
CA GLU A 155 3.89 -4.89 -7.13
C GLU A 155 2.87 -5.70 -6.31
N LEU A 156 1.84 -6.25 -6.96
CA LEU A 156 0.84 -7.10 -6.31
C LEU A 156 1.45 -8.38 -5.72
N GLN A 157 2.45 -8.97 -6.37
CA GLN A 157 3.17 -10.13 -5.81
C GLN A 157 3.93 -9.75 -4.53
N ASN A 158 4.57 -8.58 -4.52
CA ASN A 158 5.30 -8.09 -3.36
C ASN A 158 4.35 -7.75 -2.21
N LEU A 159 3.21 -7.11 -2.50
CA LEU A 159 2.15 -6.86 -1.54
C LEU A 159 1.66 -8.18 -0.92
N ALA A 160 1.31 -9.18 -1.73
CA ALA A 160 0.85 -10.47 -1.23
C ALA A 160 1.91 -11.21 -0.38
N LYS A 161 3.20 -11.09 -0.72
CA LYS A 161 4.30 -11.65 0.09
C LYS A 161 4.45 -10.94 1.42
N ALA A 162 4.40 -9.60 1.41
CA ALA A 162 4.45 -8.79 2.63
C ALA A 162 3.27 -9.14 3.55
N GLU A 163 2.08 -9.35 2.97
CA GLU A 163 0.90 -9.74 3.71
C GLU A 163 1.02 -11.15 4.33
N ILE A 164 1.66 -12.11 3.64
CA ILE A 164 1.96 -13.42 4.24
C ILE A 164 2.84 -13.28 5.48
N GLN A 165 3.84 -12.40 5.43
CA GLN A 165 4.71 -12.12 6.57
C GLN A 165 3.92 -11.46 7.70
N ARG A 166 3.14 -10.43 7.40
CA ARG A 166 2.27 -9.75 8.37
C ARG A 166 1.33 -10.70 9.09
N VAL A 167 0.68 -11.63 8.37
CA VAL A 167 -0.20 -12.64 8.98
C VAL A 167 0.57 -13.58 9.90
N LYS A 168 1.83 -13.91 9.57
CA LYS A 168 2.68 -14.71 10.45
C LYS A 168 2.90 -13.98 11.77
N ASP A 169 3.27 -12.70 11.70
CA ASP A 169 3.55 -11.89 12.88
C ASP A 169 2.28 -11.70 13.73
N LEU A 170 1.13 -11.45 13.11
CA LEU A 170 -0.17 -11.37 13.81
C LEU A 170 -0.56 -12.68 14.49
N ALA A 171 -0.28 -13.82 13.85
CA ALA A 171 -0.54 -15.13 14.44
C ALA A 171 0.37 -15.41 15.63
N GLU A 172 1.63 -14.99 15.57
CA GLU A 172 2.57 -15.07 16.69
C GLU A 172 2.10 -14.21 17.86
N GLN A 173 1.81 -12.92 17.62
CA GLN A 173 1.29 -11.98 18.62
C GLN A 173 -0.04 -12.43 19.25
N ALA A 174 -0.96 -12.98 18.47
CA ALA A 174 -2.22 -13.50 18.99
C ALA A 174 -2.03 -14.75 19.87
N SER A 175 -0.91 -15.46 19.70
CA SER A 175 -0.62 -16.73 20.39
C SER A 175 0.33 -16.60 21.57
N THR A 176 0.99 -15.45 21.73
CA THR A 176 1.77 -15.11 22.91
C THR A 176 0.84 -14.58 24.01
N PRO A 177 1.07 -14.94 25.29
CA PRO A 177 0.40 -14.26 26.38
C PRO A 177 0.75 -12.77 26.31
N LYS A 178 -0.24 -11.87 26.27
CA LYS A 178 0.00 -10.47 26.58
C LYS A 178 0.51 -10.45 28.02
N GLU A 179 1.76 -10.05 28.24
CA GLU A 179 2.16 -9.63 29.57
C GLU A 179 1.26 -8.45 29.92
N GLU A 180 0.37 -8.65 30.90
CA GLU A 180 -0.30 -7.54 31.53
C GLU A 180 0.81 -6.62 32.03
N ASN A 181 0.87 -5.43 31.44
CA ASN A 181 1.67 -4.34 31.95
C ASN A 181 1.09 -4.03 33.33
N LYS A 182 1.63 -4.69 34.36
CA LYS A 182 1.35 -4.40 35.77
C LYS A 182 1.75 -2.95 35.99
N LYS A 183 0.77 -2.04 35.92
CA LYS A 183 0.84 -0.81 36.69
C LYS A 183 0.74 -1.19 38.17
N THR A 184 1.82 -1.69 38.74
CA THR A 184 2.10 -1.60 40.17
C THR A 184 2.63 -0.21 40.43
N ASN A 185 1.76 0.74 40.72
CA ASN A 185 2.12 1.81 41.65
C ASN A 185 1.42 1.48 42.97
N THR A 186 2.24 0.87 43.81
CA THR A 186 2.02 0.49 45.20
C THR A 186 1.44 1.65 46.02
N THR A 187 0.34 1.34 46.70
CA THR A 187 -0.14 2.00 47.91
C THR A 187 0.99 2.07 48.95
N GLY A 188 1.61 3.24 49.10
CA GLY A 188 2.53 3.55 50.18
C GLY A 188 1.80 4.20 51.34
N ASN A 189 1.23 3.39 52.23
CA ASN A 189 0.81 3.81 53.55
C ASN A 189 2.05 4.31 54.31
N THR A 190 2.09 5.58 54.69
CA THR A 190 3.06 6.10 55.67
C THR A 190 2.30 6.63 56.87
N THR A 191 2.06 5.73 57.82
CA THR A 191 1.87 6.10 59.22
C THR A 191 3.25 6.09 59.86
N THR A 192 3.69 7.21 60.43
CA THR A 192 4.79 7.20 61.40
C THR A 192 4.61 8.34 62.40
N LYS A 193 4.29 7.92 63.63
CA LYS A 193 4.47 8.54 64.95
C LYS A 193 4.11 10.02 65.14
#